data_AF-A0A1S4CI10-F1
#
_entry.id   AF-A0A1S4CI10-F1
#
_cell.length_a   1.000
_cell.length_b   1.000
_cell.length_c   1.000
_cell.angle_alpha   90.00
_cell.angle_beta   90.00
_cell.angle_gamma   90.00
#
_symmetry.space_group_name_H-M   'P 1'
#
loop_
_entity.id
_entity.type
_entity.pdbx_description
1 polymer ?
#
loop_
_entity_poly.entity_id
_entity_poly.type
_entity_poly.pdbx_seq_one_letter_code
_entity_poly.pdbx_strand_id
1 'polypeptide(L)'
;MATLGQLLPSCGGTVLNSSTLLPSPFPSPTTARNFRVKMSIPATQASIVLPENRIILGCGSVGVDFLAAVASYPNPDDKIRSTSFQVQGGGNAGNALTCAARLGLTPRIISKVSNDSQGKGILEELEADGVDSSFIVVSDGGNSPFTYIIVDNQTKTRTCIHTPGYPPMIPTDLSQSNLLSSLDGAKLVYFDGRLHETAAVVAEEANTRGIPILIDAERKREGLDHLLSFASYVVCSTKFPQEWTDASSIPSALLSMLLRLPKVKFVIVTLGEDGCLMLQRTEMDNQDLEERDVDDLFEKLNQKKDTNATSPACISSNVAKLHAKGIGTISASTLKFYGKG
;
A
#
# COMPACT_ATOMS: atom_id res chain seq x y z
N MET A 1 67.80 -8.07 14.00
CA MET A 1 67.63 -9.53 14.12
C MET A 1 66.48 -9.91 13.19
N ALA A 2 66.82 -10.24 11.95
CA ALA A 2 66.79 -11.60 11.36
C ALA A 2 65.39 -11.93 10.78
N THR A 3 65.07 -11.60 9.52
CA THR A 3 65.25 -12.40 8.27
C THR A 3 65.02 -13.90 8.40
N LEU A 4 64.07 -14.42 7.62
CA LEU A 4 64.16 -15.52 6.63
C LEU A 4 62.72 -15.74 6.09
N GLY A 5 62.41 -15.94 4.81
CA GLY A 5 63.21 -16.50 3.73
C GLY A 5 62.40 -17.64 3.10
N GLN A 6 62.12 -17.49 1.80
CA GLN A 6 61.29 -18.32 0.91
C GLN A 6 61.72 -19.80 0.79
N LEU A 7 60.91 -20.59 0.06
CA LEU A 7 61.23 -21.62 -0.98
C LEU A 7 60.17 -22.75 -0.89
N LEU A 8 59.46 -23.29 -1.90
CA LEU A 8 59.57 -23.52 -3.36
C LEU A 8 58.20 -24.14 -3.84
N PRO A 9 57.99 -24.58 -5.10
CA PRO A 9 58.43 -24.07 -6.41
C PRO A 9 57.27 -23.90 -7.42
N SER A 10 57.56 -23.15 -8.49
CA SER A 10 56.85 -23.16 -9.77
C SER A 10 57.35 -24.29 -10.68
N CYS A 11 56.45 -24.99 -11.38
CA CYS A 11 56.80 -25.75 -12.60
C CYS A 11 55.71 -25.60 -13.67
N GLY A 12 56.19 -25.48 -14.91
CA GLY A 12 55.46 -25.11 -16.13
C GLY A 12 54.41 -26.11 -16.61
N GLY A 13 53.56 -25.62 -17.50
CA GLY A 13 52.36 -26.30 -17.97
C GLY A 13 52.56 -27.35 -19.06
N THR A 14 51.45 -28.01 -19.40
CA THR A 14 51.23 -28.64 -20.70
C THR A 14 49.73 -28.64 -20.99
N VAL A 15 49.37 -28.24 -22.20
CA VAL A 15 48.01 -28.18 -22.74
C VAL A 15 47.53 -29.61 -23.02
N LEU A 16 46.37 -29.98 -22.50
CA LEU A 16 45.59 -31.13 -22.98
C LEU A 16 44.10 -30.75 -23.03
N ASN A 17 43.59 -30.67 -24.26
CA ASN A 17 42.17 -30.66 -24.58
C ASN A 17 41.57 -32.03 -24.21
N SER A 18 40.56 -32.05 -23.35
CA SER A 18 39.50 -33.06 -23.40
C SER A 18 38.29 -32.60 -22.59
N SER A 19 37.21 -32.37 -23.32
CA SER A 19 35.85 -32.13 -22.85
C SER A 19 35.31 -33.28 -21.98
N THR A 20 35.15 -33.02 -20.69
CA THR A 20 34.20 -33.74 -19.81
C THR A 20 33.79 -32.82 -18.66
N LEU A 21 32.61 -32.22 -18.78
CA LEU A 21 31.95 -31.47 -17.72
C LEU A 21 31.47 -32.45 -16.64
N LEU A 22 32.01 -32.34 -15.43
CA LEU A 22 31.47 -33.00 -14.25
C LEU A 22 30.22 -32.21 -13.78
N PRO A 23 29.10 -32.87 -13.45
CA PRO A 23 27.90 -32.17 -13.03
C PRO A 23 28.04 -31.60 -11.61
N SER A 24 27.64 -30.34 -11.43
CA SER A 24 27.53 -29.64 -10.16
C SER A 24 26.48 -30.29 -9.23
N PRO A 25 26.71 -30.40 -7.91
CA PRO A 25 25.76 -31.04 -6.99
C PRO A 25 24.66 -30.10 -6.48
N PHE A 26 24.50 -28.90 -7.04
CA PHE A 26 23.46 -27.95 -6.63
C PHE A 26 22.24 -28.04 -7.56
N PRO A 27 21.04 -28.29 -7.03
CA PRO A 27 19.83 -28.22 -7.85
C PRO A 27 19.62 -26.77 -8.29
N SER A 28 19.47 -26.57 -9.60
CA SER A 28 18.96 -25.34 -10.21
C SER A 28 17.66 -24.93 -9.52
N PRO A 29 17.39 -23.64 -9.27
CA PRO A 29 16.15 -23.22 -8.62
C PRO A 29 14.97 -23.60 -9.51
N THR A 30 14.27 -24.65 -9.10
CA THR A 30 13.01 -25.09 -9.67
C THR A 30 12.02 -23.95 -9.54
N THR A 31 11.40 -23.61 -10.68
CA THR A 31 10.21 -22.78 -10.85
C THR A 31 9.44 -22.55 -9.55
N ALA A 32 9.52 -21.33 -9.03
CA ALA A 32 8.62 -20.87 -7.98
C ALA A 32 7.19 -21.06 -8.50
N ARG A 33 6.45 -21.99 -7.90
CA ARG A 33 5.01 -22.10 -8.15
C ARG A 33 4.37 -20.86 -7.56
N ASN A 34 4.16 -19.85 -8.40
CA ASN A 34 3.32 -18.70 -8.08
C ASN A 34 1.92 -19.23 -7.73
N PHE A 35 1.63 -19.31 -6.43
CA PHE A 35 0.27 -19.53 -5.95
C PHE A 35 -0.50 -18.23 -6.19
N ARG A 36 -0.99 -18.08 -7.42
CA ARG A 36 -1.94 -17.03 -7.78
C ARG A 36 -3.24 -17.32 -7.05
N VAL A 37 -3.53 -16.56 -5.99
CA VAL A 37 -4.87 -16.56 -5.40
C VAL A 37 -5.82 -16.01 -6.46
N LYS A 38 -6.55 -16.90 -7.13
CA LYS A 38 -7.69 -16.51 -7.96
C LYS A 38 -8.77 -15.99 -7.01
N MET A 39 -8.89 -14.67 -6.90
CA MET A 39 -10.11 -14.04 -6.41
C MET A 39 -11.18 -14.25 -7.48
N SER A 40 -11.81 -15.43 -7.48
CA SER A 40 -13.03 -15.65 -8.25
C SER A 40 -14.18 -15.02 -7.47
N ILE A 41 -14.60 -13.82 -7.90
CA ILE A 41 -15.85 -13.21 -7.44
C ILE A 41 -16.98 -14.17 -7.83
N PRO A 42 -17.78 -14.70 -6.88
CA PRO A 42 -18.99 -15.43 -7.21
C PRO A 42 -19.93 -14.50 -8.00
N ALA A 43 -20.33 -14.93 -9.18
CA ALA A 43 -21.24 -14.19 -10.04
C ALA A 43 -22.65 -14.16 -9.43
N THR A 44 -22.89 -13.26 -8.49
CA THR A 44 -24.23 -12.89 -8.03
C THR A 44 -24.36 -11.36 -8.02
N GLN A 45 -24.79 -10.85 -9.18
CA GLN A 45 -25.60 -9.64 -9.42
C GLN A 45 -25.29 -8.35 -8.62
N ALA A 46 -24.19 -7.71 -8.98
CA ALA A 46 -24.23 -6.35 -9.50
C ALA A 46 -23.10 -6.27 -10.54
N SER A 47 -23.44 -6.19 -11.83
CA SER A 47 -22.44 -5.90 -12.86
C SER A 47 -21.88 -4.52 -12.56
N ILE A 48 -20.70 -4.45 -11.95
CA ILE A 48 -19.95 -3.21 -11.79
C ILE A 48 -19.70 -2.71 -13.20
N VAL A 49 -20.44 -1.67 -13.60
CA VAL A 49 -20.21 -0.99 -14.86
C VAL A 49 -18.89 -0.24 -14.70
N LEU A 50 -17.83 -0.82 -15.25
CA LEU A 50 -16.52 -0.17 -15.25
C LEU A 50 -16.61 1.12 -16.08
N PRO A 51 -16.00 2.23 -15.64
CA PRO A 51 -16.01 3.47 -16.39
C PRO A 51 -15.34 3.28 -17.76
N GLU A 52 -15.71 4.12 -18.75
CA GLU A 52 -15.12 4.07 -20.09
C GLU A 52 -13.61 4.35 -20.06
N ASN A 53 -13.18 5.27 -19.19
CA ASN A 53 -11.77 5.53 -18.91
C ASN A 53 -11.44 5.01 -17.51
N ARG A 54 -10.48 4.10 -17.44
CA ARG A 54 -10.16 3.27 -16.27
C ARG A 54 -8.76 3.53 -15.72
N ILE A 55 -8.10 4.59 -16.19
CA ILE A 55 -6.73 4.90 -15.81
C ILE A 55 -6.73 5.47 -14.39
N ILE A 56 -5.96 4.81 -13.52
CA ILE A 56 -5.58 5.36 -12.22
C ILE A 56 -4.06 5.45 -12.16
N LEU A 57 -3.55 6.49 -11.54
CA LEU A 57 -2.11 6.63 -11.30
C LEU A 57 -1.84 6.41 -9.81
N GLY A 58 -0.89 5.58 -9.44
CA GLY A 58 -0.35 5.57 -8.08
C GLY A 58 1.06 6.13 -8.02
N CYS A 59 1.38 6.83 -6.94
CA CYS A 59 2.73 7.23 -6.60
C CYS A 59 3.03 6.80 -5.17
N GLY A 60 4.00 5.91 -4.98
CA GLY A 60 4.28 5.36 -3.66
C GLY A 60 5.19 4.16 -3.68
N SER A 61 5.16 3.39 -2.59
CA SER A 61 6.06 2.28 -2.35
C SER A 61 5.71 1.03 -3.16
N VAL A 62 6.76 0.45 -3.74
CA VAL A 62 6.83 -0.94 -4.21
C VAL A 62 7.90 -1.66 -3.40
N GLY A 63 7.96 -2.99 -3.49
CA GLY A 63 9.04 -3.75 -2.88
C GLY A 63 8.85 -5.25 -3.02
N VAL A 64 9.80 -6.00 -2.50
CA VAL A 64 9.68 -7.45 -2.34
C VAL A 64 9.55 -7.81 -0.87
N ASP A 65 8.60 -8.65 -0.53
CA ASP A 65 8.44 -9.22 0.80
C ASP A 65 9.04 -10.63 0.85
N PHE A 66 9.97 -10.83 1.78
CA PHE A 66 10.55 -12.12 2.14
C PHE A 66 9.81 -12.67 3.36
N LEU A 67 8.81 -13.50 3.13
CA LEU A 67 7.95 -14.05 4.17
C LEU A 67 8.51 -15.38 4.69
N ALA A 68 8.86 -15.41 5.98
CA ALA A 68 9.27 -16.63 6.67
C ALA A 68 8.31 -16.91 7.83
N ALA A 69 7.65 -18.07 7.81
CA ALA A 69 6.86 -18.52 8.96
C ALA A 69 7.74 -19.30 9.93
N VAL A 70 7.62 -19.04 11.23
CA VAL A 70 8.35 -19.73 12.30
C VAL A 70 7.38 -20.37 13.29
N ALA A 71 7.83 -21.40 14.01
CA ALA A 71 7.00 -22.06 15.02
C ALA A 71 6.67 -21.10 16.19
N SER A 72 7.68 -20.37 16.64
CA SER A 72 7.63 -19.27 17.61
C SER A 72 8.74 -18.28 17.28
N TYR A 73 8.64 -17.04 17.76
CA TYR A 73 9.76 -16.10 17.63
C TYR A 73 11.03 -16.65 18.33
N PRO A 74 12.21 -16.41 17.75
CA PRO A 74 13.47 -16.70 18.42
C PRO A 74 13.69 -15.71 19.57
N ASN A 75 14.39 -16.15 20.62
CA ASN A 75 15.00 -15.21 21.55
C ASN A 75 16.21 -14.53 20.87
N PRO A 76 16.72 -13.41 21.41
CA PRO A 76 18.01 -12.88 20.98
C PRO A 76 19.09 -13.98 20.97
N ASP A 77 19.90 -14.01 19.91
CA ASP A 77 20.95 -14.99 19.63
C ASP A 77 20.51 -16.45 19.33
N ASP A 78 19.20 -16.74 19.31
CA ASP A 78 18.71 -18.05 18.87
C ASP A 78 18.88 -18.25 17.36
N LYS A 79 19.20 -19.49 16.97
CA LYS A 79 19.20 -19.95 15.58
C LYS A 79 18.06 -20.95 15.37
N ILE A 80 17.00 -20.52 14.71
CA ILE A 80 15.83 -21.34 14.42
C ILE A 80 15.68 -21.64 12.92
N ARG A 81 14.84 -22.63 12.59
CA ARG A 81 14.47 -22.97 11.22
C ARG A 81 13.09 -22.39 10.89
N SER A 82 12.91 -21.87 9.67
CA SER A 82 11.57 -21.55 9.17
C SER A 82 10.74 -22.81 8.90
N THR A 83 9.44 -22.71 9.13
CA THR A 83 8.43 -23.71 8.78
C THR A 83 7.97 -23.57 7.32
N SER A 84 7.99 -22.35 6.77
CA SER A 84 7.78 -22.07 5.35
C SER A 84 8.49 -20.79 4.94
N PHE A 85 8.70 -20.62 3.63
CA PHE A 85 9.31 -19.43 3.04
C PHE A 85 8.63 -19.10 1.72
N GLN A 86 8.35 -17.81 1.50
CA GLN A 86 7.78 -17.27 0.27
C GLN A 86 8.41 -15.91 -0.06
N VAL A 87 8.45 -15.60 -1.36
CA VAL A 87 8.83 -14.29 -1.88
C VAL A 87 7.63 -13.78 -2.65
N GLN A 88 7.18 -12.56 -2.34
CA GLN A 88 6.01 -11.95 -2.97
C GLN A 88 6.27 -10.46 -3.23
N GLY A 89 5.55 -9.86 -4.17
CA GLY A 89 5.48 -8.43 -4.32
C GLY A 89 4.88 -7.77 -3.08
N GLY A 90 5.32 -6.55 -2.81
CA GLY A 90 4.90 -5.76 -1.68
C GLY A 90 4.94 -4.27 -1.98
N GLY A 91 4.89 -3.47 -0.91
CA GLY A 91 4.68 -2.03 -0.98
C GLY A 91 3.21 -1.68 -1.15
N ASN A 92 2.77 -0.61 -0.49
CA ASN A 92 1.34 -0.31 -0.41
C ASN A 92 0.78 0.11 -1.77
N ALA A 93 1.51 0.95 -2.51
CA ALA A 93 1.12 1.33 -3.87
C ALA A 93 1.16 0.13 -4.83
N GLY A 94 2.19 -0.72 -4.75
CA GLY A 94 2.24 -1.97 -5.52
C GLY A 94 1.01 -2.84 -5.28
N ASN A 95 0.70 -3.13 -4.01
CA ASN A 95 -0.45 -3.94 -3.63
C ASN A 95 -1.79 -3.32 -4.04
N ALA A 96 -1.97 -2.02 -3.82
CA ALA A 96 -3.22 -1.31 -4.16
C ALA A 96 -3.48 -1.30 -5.67
N LEU A 97 -2.44 -1.04 -6.48
CA LEU A 97 -2.57 -1.00 -7.93
C LEU A 97 -2.70 -2.39 -8.55
N THR A 98 -2.01 -3.41 -8.02
CA THR A 98 -2.25 -4.80 -8.42
C THR A 98 -3.71 -5.22 -8.14
N CYS A 99 -4.27 -4.83 -6.99
CA CYS A 99 -5.68 -5.06 -6.69
C CYS A 99 -6.59 -4.34 -7.71
N ALA A 100 -6.32 -3.07 -7.99
CA ALA A 100 -7.07 -2.30 -8.97
C ALA A 100 -7.03 -2.92 -10.38
N ALA A 101 -5.87 -3.39 -10.84
CA ALA A 101 -5.74 -4.09 -12.12
C ALA A 101 -6.60 -5.36 -12.17
N ARG A 102 -6.56 -6.16 -11.10
CA ARG A 102 -7.37 -7.38 -10.97
C ARG A 102 -8.88 -7.10 -10.92
N LEU A 103 -9.29 -5.90 -10.49
CA LEU A 103 -10.67 -5.42 -10.55
C LEU A 103 -11.06 -4.83 -11.91
N GLY A 104 -10.17 -4.85 -12.90
CA GLY A 104 -10.43 -4.42 -14.28
C GLY A 104 -10.12 -2.95 -14.56
N LEU A 105 -9.40 -2.27 -13.66
CA LEU A 105 -8.86 -0.93 -13.92
C LEU A 105 -7.54 -1.00 -14.68
N THR A 106 -7.02 0.15 -15.09
CA THR A 106 -5.78 0.27 -15.89
C THR A 106 -4.75 1.12 -15.12
N PRO A 107 -4.13 0.55 -14.07
CA PRO A 107 -3.25 1.32 -13.20
C PRO A 107 -1.89 1.60 -13.85
N ARG A 108 -1.36 2.78 -13.56
CA ARG A 108 0.01 3.21 -13.80
C ARG A 108 0.69 3.46 -12.47
N ILE A 109 2.00 3.30 -12.40
CA ILE A 109 2.74 3.50 -11.16
C ILE A 109 4.00 4.35 -11.34
N ILE A 110 4.15 5.36 -10.48
CA ILE A 110 5.38 6.10 -10.26
C ILE A 110 6.03 5.56 -8.98
N SER A 111 7.23 5.03 -9.12
CA SER A 111 8.06 4.57 -8.01
C SER A 111 9.52 4.49 -8.45
N LYS A 112 10.39 3.98 -7.58
CA LYS A 112 11.80 3.76 -7.89
C LYS A 112 12.29 2.41 -7.41
N VAL A 113 13.02 1.72 -8.28
CA VAL A 113 13.73 0.47 -8.02
C VAL A 113 15.18 0.61 -8.51
N SER A 114 16.01 -0.38 -8.20
CA SER A 114 17.36 -0.51 -8.74
C SER A 114 17.43 -1.61 -9.79
N ASN A 115 18.46 -1.58 -10.64
CA ASN A 115 18.76 -2.63 -11.61
C ASN A 115 19.36 -3.89 -10.95
N ASP A 116 18.75 -4.34 -9.86
CA ASP A 116 19.09 -5.56 -9.13
C ASP A 116 18.04 -6.67 -9.41
N SER A 117 18.25 -7.86 -8.83
CA SER A 117 17.31 -8.97 -9.01
C SER A 117 15.92 -8.65 -8.45
N GLN A 118 15.86 -7.91 -7.35
CA GLN A 118 14.62 -7.55 -6.69
C GLN A 118 13.82 -6.56 -7.54
N GLY A 119 14.48 -5.55 -8.11
CA GLY A 119 13.85 -4.57 -8.99
C GLY A 119 13.28 -5.20 -10.24
N LYS A 120 14.02 -6.12 -10.87
CA LYS A 120 13.50 -6.91 -12.00
C LYS A 120 12.26 -7.72 -11.61
N GLY A 121 12.30 -8.41 -10.47
CA GLY A 121 11.15 -9.16 -9.96
C GLY A 121 9.93 -8.29 -9.68
N ILE A 122 10.12 -7.08 -9.11
CA ILE A 122 9.04 -6.12 -8.87
C ILE A 122 8.38 -5.70 -10.19
N LEU A 123 9.18 -5.35 -11.21
CA LEU A 123 8.67 -4.94 -12.52
C LEU A 123 7.90 -6.07 -13.20
N GLU A 124 8.47 -7.27 -13.24
CA GLU A 124 7.86 -8.46 -13.84
C GLU A 124 6.51 -8.81 -13.17
N GLU A 125 6.43 -8.72 -11.84
CA GLU A 125 5.19 -9.02 -11.10
C GLU A 125 4.10 -7.98 -11.34
N LEU A 126 4.44 -6.69 -11.31
CA LEU A 126 3.51 -5.59 -11.60
C LEU A 126 2.93 -5.72 -13.02
N GLU A 127 3.79 -5.95 -14.01
CA GLU A 127 3.39 -6.10 -15.42
C GLU A 127 2.52 -7.35 -15.62
N ALA A 128 2.86 -8.46 -14.95
CA ALA A 128 2.08 -9.71 -15.01
C ALA A 128 0.65 -9.56 -14.45
N ASP A 129 0.44 -8.63 -13.51
CA ASP A 129 -0.88 -8.28 -12.98
C ASP A 129 -1.58 -7.15 -13.78
N GLY A 130 -0.94 -6.58 -14.79
CA GLY A 130 -1.51 -5.55 -15.66
C GLY A 130 -1.31 -4.11 -15.16
N VAL A 131 -0.32 -3.88 -14.30
CA VAL A 131 0.10 -2.54 -13.89
C VAL A 131 1.14 -2.00 -14.88
N ASP A 132 0.89 -0.81 -15.43
CA ASP A 132 1.84 -0.12 -16.32
C ASP A 132 3.00 0.46 -15.50
N SER A 133 4.15 -0.20 -15.63
CA SER A 133 5.43 0.09 -14.98
C SER A 133 6.28 1.14 -15.72
N SER A 134 5.82 1.69 -16.85
CA SER A 134 6.61 2.56 -17.74
C SER A 134 7.11 3.86 -17.06
N PHE A 135 6.52 4.23 -15.91
CA PHE A 135 6.90 5.41 -15.13
C PHE A 135 7.70 5.07 -13.86
N ILE A 136 8.11 3.81 -13.67
CA ILE A 136 9.06 3.44 -12.62
C ILE A 136 10.46 3.85 -13.04
N VAL A 137 11.16 4.54 -12.15
CA VAL A 137 12.57 4.87 -12.30
C VAL A 137 13.41 3.66 -11.92
N VAL A 138 14.37 3.29 -12.77
CA VAL A 138 15.33 2.22 -12.51
C VAL A 138 16.72 2.84 -12.35
N SER A 139 17.32 2.73 -11.16
CA SER A 139 18.69 3.18 -10.91
C SER A 139 19.73 2.13 -11.30
N ASP A 140 20.84 2.54 -11.92
CA ASP A 140 21.90 1.61 -12.35
C ASP A 140 22.67 0.95 -11.18
N GLY A 141 22.53 1.47 -9.97
CA GLY A 141 23.14 0.92 -8.76
C GLY A 141 22.26 1.10 -7.53
N GLY A 142 22.72 0.51 -6.42
CA GLY A 142 22.02 0.50 -5.14
C GLY A 142 21.19 -0.77 -4.94
N ASN A 143 20.05 -0.65 -4.25
CA ASN A 143 19.16 -1.77 -3.98
C ASN A 143 17.69 -1.35 -4.10
N SER A 144 16.87 -2.26 -4.60
CA SER A 144 15.42 -2.13 -4.54
C SER A 144 14.91 -2.32 -3.11
N PRO A 145 13.75 -1.73 -2.76
CA PRO A 145 13.14 -1.89 -1.45
C PRO A 145 12.69 -3.34 -1.21
N PHE A 146 12.89 -3.84 0.01
CA PHE A 146 12.38 -5.14 0.42
C PHE A 146 12.08 -5.21 1.92
N THR A 147 11.28 -6.18 2.34
CA THR A 147 10.91 -6.37 3.74
C THR A 147 11.06 -7.83 4.14
N TYR A 148 11.73 -8.10 5.25
CA TYR A 148 11.63 -9.40 5.92
C TYR A 148 10.36 -9.42 6.74
N ILE A 149 9.49 -10.40 6.51
CA ILE A 149 8.26 -10.60 7.28
C ILE A 149 8.37 -11.95 7.98
N ILE A 150 8.53 -11.90 9.30
CA ILE A 150 8.57 -13.09 10.14
C ILE A 150 7.16 -13.29 10.71
N VAL A 151 6.52 -14.39 10.33
CA VAL A 151 5.18 -14.77 10.81
C VAL A 151 5.32 -15.79 11.91
N ASP A 152 4.84 -15.45 13.10
CA ASP A 152 4.85 -16.34 14.26
C ASP A 152 3.56 -17.16 14.33
N ASN A 153 3.67 -18.47 14.16
CA ASN A 153 2.54 -19.38 14.23
C ASN A 153 1.97 -19.56 15.64
N GLN A 154 2.74 -19.31 16.69
CA GLN A 154 2.28 -19.41 18.07
C GLN A 154 1.44 -18.21 18.45
N THR A 155 1.96 -16.99 18.27
CA THR A 155 1.25 -15.76 18.67
C THR A 155 0.28 -15.24 17.60
N LYS A 156 0.32 -15.78 16.38
CA LYS A 156 -0.45 -15.29 15.22
C LYS A 156 -0.16 -13.83 14.89
N THR A 157 1.05 -13.37 15.17
CA THR A 157 1.53 -12.02 14.84
C THR A 157 2.57 -12.06 13.75
N ARG A 158 2.95 -10.88 13.24
CA ARG A 158 4.07 -10.73 12.32
C ARG A 158 4.99 -9.60 12.76
N THR A 159 6.27 -9.73 12.45
CA THR A 159 7.28 -8.68 12.57
C THR A 159 7.84 -8.36 11.20
N CYS A 160 7.89 -7.07 10.86
CA CYS A 160 8.36 -6.58 9.57
C CYS A 160 9.65 -5.79 9.76
N ILE A 161 10.74 -6.21 9.12
CA ILE A 161 12.03 -5.50 9.09
C ILE A 161 12.23 -5.00 7.66
N HIS A 162 12.13 -3.69 7.47
CA HIS A 162 12.11 -3.08 6.16
C HIS A 162 13.47 -2.47 5.79
N THR A 163 13.94 -2.79 4.59
CA THR A 163 15.09 -2.15 3.95
C THR A 163 14.57 -1.19 2.87
N PRO A 164 14.80 0.13 3.00
CA PRO A 164 14.40 1.08 1.98
C PRO A 164 15.20 0.90 0.69
N GLY A 165 14.63 1.34 -0.42
CA GLY A 165 15.36 1.44 -1.69
C GLY A 165 16.43 2.52 -1.63
N TYR A 166 17.57 2.27 -2.27
CA TYR A 166 18.67 3.22 -2.40
C TYR A 166 19.20 3.23 -3.84
N PRO A 167 19.51 4.39 -4.43
CA PRO A 167 19.28 5.74 -3.89
C PRO A 167 17.77 6.04 -3.74
N PRO A 168 17.38 6.91 -2.79
CA PRO A 168 15.99 7.30 -2.64
C PRO A 168 15.47 7.96 -3.92
N MET A 169 14.15 7.92 -4.13
CA MET A 169 13.54 8.70 -5.20
C MET A 169 13.54 10.17 -4.83
N ILE A 170 13.98 11.00 -5.76
CA ILE A 170 13.91 12.46 -5.66
C ILE A 170 13.10 13.01 -6.83
N PRO A 171 12.49 14.20 -6.70
CA PRO A 171 11.61 14.74 -7.74
C PRO A 171 12.24 14.81 -9.14
N THR A 172 13.55 15.09 -9.23
CA THR A 172 14.27 15.19 -10.51
C THR A 172 14.47 13.87 -11.23
N ASP A 173 14.25 12.73 -10.56
CA ASP A 173 14.23 11.42 -11.22
C ASP A 173 13.03 11.28 -12.19
N LEU A 174 11.96 12.03 -11.93
CA LEU A 174 10.76 12.06 -12.77
C LEU A 174 10.86 13.25 -13.73
N SER A 175 11.11 12.98 -15.01
CA SER A 175 11.13 14.04 -16.03
C SER A 175 9.76 14.71 -16.16
N GLN A 176 9.75 15.99 -16.57
CA GLN A 176 8.50 16.71 -16.80
C GLN A 176 7.61 15.98 -17.81
N SER A 177 8.18 15.43 -18.89
CA SER A 177 7.39 14.66 -19.87
C SER A 177 6.72 13.44 -19.23
N ASN A 178 7.45 12.69 -18.41
CA ASN A 178 6.93 11.49 -17.74
C ASN A 178 5.86 11.84 -16.71
N LEU A 179 6.05 12.91 -15.94
CA LEU A 179 5.02 13.45 -15.05
C LEU A 179 3.74 13.75 -15.83
N LEU A 180 3.84 14.54 -16.90
CA LEU A 180 2.67 14.97 -17.66
C LEU A 180 1.95 13.79 -18.34
N SER A 181 2.69 12.82 -18.88
CA SER A 181 2.14 11.64 -19.56
C SER A 181 1.56 10.61 -18.60
N SER A 182 2.15 10.45 -17.41
CA SER A 182 1.63 9.52 -16.40
C SER A 182 0.20 9.87 -15.97
N LEU A 183 -0.10 11.17 -15.91
CA LEU A 183 -1.41 11.73 -15.56
C LEU A 183 -2.36 11.86 -16.76
N ASP A 184 -1.92 11.60 -17.98
CA ASP A 184 -2.78 11.75 -19.16
C ASP A 184 -3.93 10.75 -19.15
N GLY A 185 -5.16 11.26 -19.24
CA GLY A 185 -6.37 10.47 -19.11
C GLY A 185 -6.65 9.89 -17.72
N ALA A 186 -5.81 10.11 -16.70
CA ALA A 186 -6.03 9.55 -15.37
C ALA A 186 -7.31 10.12 -14.71
N LYS A 187 -8.08 9.25 -14.04
CA LYS A 187 -9.34 9.59 -13.35
C LYS A 187 -9.22 9.66 -11.84
N LEU A 188 -8.12 9.13 -11.30
CA LEU A 188 -7.80 9.15 -9.88
C LEU A 188 -6.28 9.06 -9.72
N VAL A 189 -5.73 9.78 -8.74
CA VAL A 189 -4.36 9.57 -8.28
C VAL A 189 -4.36 9.00 -6.86
N TYR A 190 -3.62 7.93 -6.63
CA TYR A 190 -3.46 7.25 -5.36
C TYR A 190 -2.08 7.52 -4.76
N PHE A 191 -2.02 7.80 -3.46
CA PHE A 191 -0.78 7.90 -2.71
C PHE A 191 -0.85 7.12 -1.40
N ASP A 192 0.24 6.47 -1.02
CA ASP A 192 0.40 5.76 0.26
C ASP A 192 1.18 6.55 1.33
N GLY A 193 1.45 7.84 1.04
CA GLY A 193 2.25 8.73 1.88
C GLY A 193 3.75 8.41 1.88
N ARG A 194 4.26 7.65 0.90
CA ARG A 194 5.70 7.43 0.66
C ARG A 194 6.20 8.30 -0.49
N LEU A 195 7.53 8.34 -0.65
CA LEU A 195 8.21 9.14 -1.67
C LEU A 195 7.77 10.61 -1.62
N HIS A 196 7.64 11.17 -0.41
CA HIS A 196 6.82 12.34 -0.12
C HIS A 196 7.16 13.58 -0.97
N GLU A 197 8.42 13.82 -1.28
CA GLU A 197 8.84 14.94 -2.15
C GLU A 197 8.33 14.76 -3.59
N THR A 198 8.46 13.55 -4.15
CA THR A 198 7.94 13.25 -5.50
C THR A 198 6.41 13.20 -5.50
N ALA A 199 5.82 12.61 -4.46
CA ALA A 199 4.38 12.55 -4.29
C ALA A 199 3.75 13.95 -4.25
N ALA A 200 4.41 14.92 -3.61
CA ALA A 200 3.97 16.32 -3.61
C ALA A 200 3.93 16.90 -5.03
N VAL A 201 4.99 16.73 -5.83
CA VAL A 201 5.04 17.21 -7.22
C VAL A 201 3.94 16.57 -8.08
N VAL A 202 3.70 15.26 -7.92
CA VAL A 202 2.63 14.56 -8.63
C VAL A 202 1.24 15.05 -8.17
N ALA A 203 1.06 15.30 -6.87
CA ALA A 203 -0.20 15.79 -6.31
C ALA A 203 -0.50 17.23 -6.74
N GLU A 204 0.50 18.10 -6.84
CA GLU A 204 0.36 19.47 -7.33
C GLU A 204 -0.12 19.49 -8.79
N GLU A 205 0.50 18.69 -9.66
CA GLU A 205 0.11 18.58 -11.06
C GLU A 205 -1.29 17.95 -11.20
N ALA A 206 -1.59 16.90 -10.44
CA ALA A 206 -2.92 16.28 -10.42
C ALA A 206 -4.01 17.25 -9.96
N ASN A 207 -3.75 18.03 -8.90
CA ASN A 207 -4.65 19.06 -8.40
C ASN A 207 -4.84 20.18 -9.44
N THR A 208 -3.77 20.60 -10.15
CA THR A 208 -3.85 21.60 -11.24
C THR A 208 -4.75 21.13 -12.38
N ARG A 209 -4.75 19.82 -12.67
CA ARG A 209 -5.64 19.19 -13.66
C ARG A 209 -7.04 18.87 -13.15
N GLY A 210 -7.32 19.10 -11.86
CA GLY A 210 -8.58 18.72 -11.23
C GLY A 210 -8.81 17.21 -11.16
N ILE A 211 -7.75 16.40 -11.20
CA ILE A 211 -7.85 14.94 -11.05
C ILE A 211 -8.05 14.65 -9.55
N PRO A 212 -9.10 13.90 -9.16
CA PRO A 212 -9.32 13.54 -7.76
C PRO A 212 -8.13 12.76 -7.18
N ILE A 213 -7.83 13.03 -5.91
CA ILE A 213 -6.71 12.42 -5.19
C ILE A 213 -7.23 11.58 -4.02
N LEU A 214 -6.80 10.32 -3.96
CA LEU A 214 -7.01 9.40 -2.85
C LEU A 214 -5.68 9.23 -2.10
N ILE A 215 -5.70 9.45 -0.78
CA ILE A 215 -4.55 9.22 0.09
C ILE A 215 -4.86 8.10 1.07
N ASP A 216 -3.98 7.12 1.10
CA ASP A 216 -3.93 6.06 2.10
C ASP A 216 -2.96 6.43 3.23
N ALA A 217 -3.52 6.85 4.35
CA ALA A 217 -2.82 7.41 5.49
C ALA A 217 -2.73 6.39 6.64
N GLU A 218 -1.60 5.68 6.69
CA GLU A 218 -1.42 4.63 7.70
C GLU A 218 -0.89 5.14 9.05
N ARG A 219 -0.06 6.18 9.05
CA ARG A 219 0.59 6.77 10.22
C ARG A 219 1.13 8.16 9.89
N LYS A 220 1.38 9.00 10.90
CA LYS A 220 2.10 10.27 10.72
C LYS A 220 3.45 10.03 10.05
N ARG A 221 3.74 10.79 9.00
CA ARG A 221 4.99 10.74 8.21
C ARG A 221 5.33 12.14 7.74
N GLU A 222 6.61 12.36 7.46
CA GLU A 222 7.08 13.59 6.82
C GLU A 222 6.36 13.81 5.47
N GLY A 223 6.01 15.07 5.19
CA GLY A 223 5.31 15.47 3.96
C GLY A 223 3.83 15.07 3.86
N LEU A 224 3.32 14.20 4.74
CA LEU A 224 1.94 13.71 4.65
C LEU A 224 0.90 14.82 4.82
N ASP A 225 1.12 15.79 5.71
CA ASP A 225 0.18 16.89 5.94
C ASP A 225 0.01 17.78 4.70
N HIS A 226 1.12 18.04 4.00
CA HIS A 226 1.09 18.76 2.73
C HIS A 226 0.32 17.96 1.67
N LEU A 227 0.57 16.65 1.57
CA LEU A 227 -0.15 15.77 0.65
C LEU A 227 -1.66 15.74 0.95
N LEU A 228 -2.05 15.63 2.23
CA LEU A 228 -3.44 15.64 2.69
C LEU A 228 -4.20 16.91 2.27
N SER A 229 -3.52 18.04 2.12
CA SER A 229 -4.14 19.28 1.65
C SER A 229 -4.70 19.21 0.21
N PHE A 230 -4.26 18.23 -0.58
CA PHE A 230 -4.75 17.96 -1.94
C PHE A 230 -5.83 16.88 -1.98
N ALA A 231 -6.09 16.17 -0.88
CA ALA A 231 -6.96 15.01 -0.87
C ALA A 231 -8.40 15.34 -1.27
N SER A 232 -8.95 14.53 -2.19
CA SER A 232 -10.39 14.42 -2.42
C SER A 232 -11.01 13.32 -1.55
N TYR A 233 -10.23 12.28 -1.27
CA TYR A 233 -10.62 11.11 -0.50
C TYR A 233 -9.46 10.69 0.41
N VAL A 234 -9.78 10.21 1.61
CA VAL A 234 -8.77 9.69 2.53
C VAL A 234 -9.22 8.33 3.05
N VAL A 235 -8.32 7.35 3.01
CA VAL A 235 -8.46 6.05 3.67
C VAL A 235 -7.38 5.97 4.74
N CYS A 236 -7.72 5.47 5.92
CA CYS A 236 -6.83 5.46 7.06
C CYS A 236 -6.73 4.07 7.71
N SER A 237 -5.57 3.80 8.31
CA SER A 237 -5.47 2.73 9.31
C SER A 237 -6.21 3.11 10.59
N THR A 238 -6.57 2.13 11.42
CA THR A 238 -7.38 2.33 12.63
C THR A 238 -6.86 3.43 13.57
N LYS A 239 -5.53 3.53 13.73
CA LYS A 239 -4.92 4.45 14.72
C LYS A 239 -4.69 5.85 14.17
N PHE A 240 -4.51 5.98 12.86
CA PHE A 240 -4.09 7.24 12.24
C PHE A 240 -5.02 8.42 12.53
N PRO A 241 -6.36 8.32 12.40
CA PRO A 241 -7.25 9.48 12.60
C PRO A 241 -7.10 10.10 13.99
N GLN A 242 -7.07 9.28 15.05
CA GLN A 242 -6.93 9.78 16.42
C GLN A 242 -5.54 10.34 16.67
N GLU A 243 -4.49 9.66 16.20
CA GLU A 243 -3.13 10.18 16.31
C GLU A 243 -3.01 11.54 15.61
N TRP A 244 -3.58 11.71 14.42
CA TRP A 244 -3.48 12.94 13.62
C TRP A 244 -4.34 14.10 14.15
N THR A 245 -5.51 13.79 14.73
CA THR A 245 -6.46 14.82 15.20
C THR A 245 -6.39 15.13 16.69
N ASP A 246 -5.78 14.25 17.47
CA ASP A 246 -5.83 14.21 18.95
C ASP A 246 -7.25 14.01 19.51
N ALA A 247 -8.20 13.53 18.69
CA ALA A 247 -9.58 13.28 19.13
C ALA A 247 -9.70 12.01 19.98
N SER A 248 -10.66 12.03 20.92
CA SER A 248 -10.87 10.98 21.93
C SER A 248 -11.44 9.67 21.37
N SER A 249 -12.07 9.69 20.20
CA SER A 249 -12.69 8.53 19.56
C SER A 249 -12.47 8.55 18.04
N ILE A 250 -12.64 7.39 17.40
CA ILE A 250 -12.53 7.26 15.95
C ILE A 250 -13.59 8.12 15.22
N PRO A 251 -14.89 8.09 15.57
CA PRO A 251 -15.90 8.92 14.89
C PRO A 251 -15.61 10.42 15.02
N SER A 252 -15.25 10.88 16.22
CA SER A 252 -14.81 12.26 16.47
C SER A 252 -13.56 12.63 15.66
N ALA A 253 -12.60 11.71 15.52
CA ALA A 253 -11.42 11.92 14.70
C ALA A 253 -11.77 12.09 13.21
N LEU A 254 -12.64 11.25 12.66
CA LEU A 254 -13.09 11.40 11.26
C LEU A 254 -13.79 12.73 11.02
N LEU A 255 -14.63 13.17 11.96
CA LEU A 255 -15.29 14.48 11.92
C LEU A 255 -14.25 15.62 11.87
N SER A 256 -13.26 15.56 12.75
CA SER A 256 -12.15 16.53 12.81
C SER A 256 -11.33 16.53 11.52
N MET A 257 -11.09 15.36 10.92
CA MET A 257 -10.42 15.26 9.62
C MET A 257 -11.21 15.96 8.51
N LEU A 258 -12.52 15.72 8.41
CA LEU A 258 -13.34 16.42 7.43
C LEU A 258 -13.29 17.94 7.65
N LEU A 259 -13.40 18.42 8.89
CA LEU A 259 -13.34 19.86 9.18
C LEU A 259 -11.99 20.49 8.81
N ARG A 260 -10.87 19.81 9.10
CA ARG A 260 -9.51 20.27 8.77
C ARG A 260 -9.18 20.16 7.27
N LEU A 261 -9.85 19.26 6.54
CA LEU A 261 -9.62 18.98 5.12
C LEU A 261 -10.88 19.30 4.29
N PRO A 262 -11.13 20.58 3.95
CA PRO A 262 -12.41 21.01 3.36
C PRO A 262 -12.70 20.42 1.98
N LYS A 263 -11.66 20.03 1.22
CA LYS A 263 -11.80 19.40 -0.11
C LYS A 263 -12.19 17.91 -0.03
N VAL A 264 -12.03 17.28 1.13
CA VAL A 264 -12.29 15.86 1.29
C VAL A 264 -13.79 15.59 1.29
N LYS A 265 -14.20 14.71 0.37
CA LYS A 265 -15.59 14.28 0.17
C LYS A 265 -15.97 13.15 1.13
N PHE A 266 -15.03 12.24 1.42
CA PHE A 266 -15.21 11.25 2.48
C PHE A 266 -13.87 10.82 3.09
N VAL A 267 -13.93 10.40 4.35
CA VAL A 267 -12.82 9.73 5.04
C VAL A 267 -13.28 8.34 5.45
N ILE A 268 -12.44 7.34 5.19
CA ILE A 268 -12.64 5.95 5.62
C ILE A 268 -11.56 5.60 6.65
N VAL A 269 -11.94 4.87 7.70
CA VAL A 269 -11.02 4.21 8.61
C VAL A 269 -11.28 2.71 8.62
N THR A 270 -10.22 1.94 8.43
CA THR A 270 -10.26 0.48 8.57
C THR A 270 -10.26 0.11 10.05
N LEU A 271 -11.00 -0.95 10.40
CA LEU A 271 -11.22 -1.41 11.78
C LEU A 271 -10.84 -2.90 11.93
N GLY A 272 -9.93 -3.39 11.09
CA GLY A 272 -9.52 -4.80 11.09
C GLY A 272 -10.69 -5.73 10.76
N GLU A 273 -10.93 -6.73 11.62
CA GLU A 273 -12.02 -7.70 11.46
C GLU A 273 -13.42 -7.06 11.58
N ASP A 274 -13.52 -5.87 12.16
CA ASP A 274 -14.77 -5.11 12.24
C ASP A 274 -15.15 -4.40 10.92
N GLY A 275 -14.37 -4.55 9.86
CA GLY A 275 -14.59 -3.92 8.56
C GLY A 275 -14.08 -2.48 8.53
N CYS A 276 -14.90 -1.51 8.10
CA CYS A 276 -14.50 -0.10 8.06
C CYS A 276 -15.67 0.84 8.39
N LEU A 277 -15.34 2.10 8.69
CA LEU A 277 -16.28 3.18 8.92
C LEU A 277 -15.95 4.30 7.93
N MET A 278 -16.97 4.84 7.27
CA MET A 278 -16.87 5.97 6.36
C MET A 278 -17.71 7.12 6.87
N LEU A 279 -17.13 8.32 6.88
CA LEU A 279 -17.85 9.58 7.05
C LEU A 279 -17.81 10.35 5.73
N GLN A 280 -18.99 10.60 5.15
CA GLN A 280 -19.13 11.25 3.86
C GLN A 280 -19.75 12.64 4.04
N ARG A 281 -19.05 13.67 3.60
CA ARG A 281 -19.55 15.05 3.57
C ARG A 281 -20.71 15.16 2.59
N THR A 282 -21.72 15.93 2.98
CA THR A 282 -22.84 16.29 2.11
C THR A 282 -22.87 17.80 1.93
N GLU A 283 -23.02 18.27 0.69
CA GLU A 283 -23.17 19.70 0.37
C GLU A 283 -24.58 20.25 0.64
N MET A 284 -25.49 19.41 1.17
CA MET A 284 -26.83 19.86 1.54
C MET A 284 -26.77 20.72 2.80
N ASP A 285 -26.77 22.03 2.59
CA ASP A 285 -26.88 23.04 3.63
C ASP A 285 -28.37 23.22 4.00
N ASN A 286 -28.99 22.14 4.47
CA ASN A 286 -30.37 22.19 4.93
C ASN A 286 -30.38 22.48 6.43
N GLN A 287 -30.94 23.63 6.81
CA GLN A 287 -30.98 24.06 8.22
C GLN A 287 -31.80 23.09 9.09
N ASP A 288 -32.73 22.35 8.50
CA ASP A 288 -33.66 21.43 9.16
C ASP A 288 -33.09 20.02 9.43
N LEU A 289 -31.83 19.77 9.11
CA LEU A 289 -31.22 18.47 9.43
C LEU A 289 -31.13 18.27 10.94
N GLU A 290 -31.57 17.11 11.40
CA GLU A 290 -31.39 16.68 12.79
C GLU A 290 -29.91 16.73 13.18
N GLU A 291 -29.63 17.33 14.33
CA GLU A 291 -28.30 17.35 14.91
C GLU A 291 -28.08 16.07 15.74
N ARG A 292 -26.93 15.42 15.55
CA ARG A 292 -26.59 14.16 16.20
C ARG A 292 -25.13 14.12 16.60
N ASP A 293 -24.88 13.59 17.79
CA ASP A 293 -23.52 13.25 18.20
C ASP A 293 -22.98 12.09 17.33
N VAL A 294 -21.75 12.27 16.84
CA VAL A 294 -21.14 11.32 15.90
C VAL A 294 -20.82 9.98 16.54
N ASP A 295 -20.51 9.96 17.84
CA ASP A 295 -20.22 8.74 18.59
C ASP A 295 -21.51 7.95 18.86
N ASP A 296 -22.57 8.62 19.31
CA ASP A 296 -23.89 8.01 19.49
C ASP A 296 -24.43 7.38 18.19
N LEU A 297 -24.22 8.05 17.05
CA LEU A 297 -24.63 7.54 15.75
C LEU A 297 -23.85 6.26 15.39
N PHE A 298 -22.54 6.26 15.63
CA PHE A 298 -21.71 5.09 15.37
C PHE A 298 -22.10 3.89 16.23
N GLU A 299 -22.38 4.09 17.51
CA GLU A 299 -22.88 3.03 18.40
C GLU A 299 -24.19 2.42 17.89
N LYS A 300 -25.15 3.28 17.50
CA LYS A 300 -26.42 2.83 16.90
C LYS A 300 -26.23 2.05 15.61
N LEU A 301 -25.25 2.42 14.77
CA LEU A 301 -24.93 1.67 13.54
C LEU A 301 -24.30 0.32 13.86
N ASN A 302 -23.42 0.24 14.87
CA ASN A 302 -22.82 -1.01 15.29
C ASN A 302 -23.85 -2.00 15.85
N GLN A 303 -24.86 -1.52 16.57
CA GLN A 303 -25.96 -2.35 17.09
C GLN A 303 -26.83 -2.95 15.97
N LYS A 304 -26.82 -2.36 14.77
CA LYS A 304 -27.56 -2.86 13.60
C LYS A 304 -26.81 -3.91 12.79
N LYS A 305 -25.55 -4.21 13.13
CA LYS A 305 -24.76 -5.23 12.43
C LYS A 305 -25.43 -6.59 12.56
N ASP A 306 -25.62 -7.27 11.44
CA ASP A 306 -25.94 -8.68 11.43
C ASP A 306 -24.68 -9.51 11.72
N THR A 307 -24.58 -10.09 12.92
CA THR A 307 -23.45 -10.91 13.33
C THR A 307 -23.35 -12.23 12.58
N ASN A 308 -24.43 -12.66 11.91
CA ASN A 308 -24.48 -13.87 11.11
C ASN A 308 -24.19 -13.61 9.63
N ALA A 309 -23.87 -12.38 9.24
CA ALA A 309 -23.55 -12.02 7.87
C ALA A 309 -22.32 -12.79 7.36
N THR A 310 -22.55 -13.64 6.36
CA THR A 310 -21.52 -14.44 5.67
C THR A 310 -20.95 -13.74 4.44
N SER A 311 -21.41 -12.54 4.13
CA SER A 311 -20.95 -11.72 3.01
C SER A 311 -20.71 -10.28 3.47
N PRO A 312 -19.84 -9.52 2.77
CA PRO A 312 -19.64 -8.11 3.04
C PRO A 312 -20.97 -7.33 2.95
N ALA A 313 -21.27 -6.57 3.99
CA ALA A 313 -22.50 -5.79 4.13
C ALA A 313 -22.20 -4.34 4.50
N CYS A 314 -23.17 -3.46 4.24
CA CYS A 314 -23.09 -2.03 4.56
C CYS A 314 -24.38 -1.55 5.22
N ILE A 315 -24.25 -0.80 6.32
CA ILE A 315 -25.35 -0.05 6.93
C ILE A 315 -25.05 1.43 6.79
N SER A 316 -26.01 2.20 6.28
CA SER A 316 -25.90 3.65 6.16
C SER A 316 -26.82 4.37 7.14
N SER A 317 -26.41 5.56 7.57
CA SER A 317 -27.30 6.55 8.19
C SER A 317 -27.92 7.47 7.14
N ASN A 318 -29.03 8.12 7.49
CA ASN A 318 -29.48 9.30 6.78
C ASN A 318 -28.46 10.44 6.98
N VAL A 319 -28.52 11.45 6.11
CA VAL A 319 -27.76 12.70 6.27
C VAL A 319 -28.25 13.41 7.52
N ALA A 320 -27.30 13.88 8.34
CA ALA A 320 -27.56 14.63 9.56
C ALA A 320 -26.46 15.68 9.79
N LYS A 321 -26.70 16.64 10.68
CA LYS A 321 -25.66 17.52 11.21
C LYS A 321 -24.91 16.76 12.30
N LEU A 322 -23.73 16.25 11.97
CA LEU A 322 -22.91 15.49 12.90
C LEU A 322 -22.02 16.44 13.69
N HIS A 323 -22.02 16.31 15.01
CA HIS A 323 -21.13 17.07 15.88
C HIS A 323 -20.32 16.17 16.81
N ALA A 324 -19.23 16.72 17.31
CA ALA A 324 -18.44 16.14 18.40
C ALA A 324 -17.96 17.25 19.34
N LYS A 325 -17.95 16.96 20.64
CA LYS A 325 -17.62 17.93 21.68
C LYS A 325 -16.23 18.53 21.47
N GLY A 326 -16.16 19.85 21.29
CA GLY A 326 -14.90 20.58 21.12
C GLY A 326 -14.26 20.49 19.73
N ILE A 327 -14.95 19.89 18.74
CA ILE A 327 -14.43 19.72 17.37
C ILE A 327 -15.18 20.62 16.38
N GLY A 328 -16.53 20.57 16.40
CA GLY A 328 -17.38 21.32 15.48
C GLY A 328 -18.51 20.46 14.92
N THR A 329 -19.18 20.97 13.88
CA THR A 329 -20.35 20.35 13.26
C THR A 329 -20.21 20.32 11.74
N ILE A 330 -20.65 19.24 11.09
CA ILE A 330 -20.65 19.08 9.63
C ILE A 330 -21.89 18.30 9.16
N SER A 331 -22.45 18.68 8.00
CA SER A 331 -23.47 17.88 7.33
C SER A 331 -22.83 16.67 6.67
N ALA A 332 -23.18 15.47 7.13
CA ALA A 332 -22.58 14.23 6.65
C ALA A 332 -23.51 13.02 6.80
N SER A 333 -23.18 11.94 6.09
CA SER A 333 -23.71 10.61 6.31
C SER A 333 -22.61 9.66 6.78
N THR A 334 -23.00 8.62 7.51
CA THR A 334 -22.09 7.61 8.05
C THR A 334 -22.42 6.26 7.45
N LEU A 335 -21.41 5.57 6.92
CA LEU A 335 -21.56 4.20 6.42
C LEU A 335 -20.65 3.27 7.20
N LYS A 336 -21.20 2.14 7.63
CA LYS A 336 -20.48 1.08 8.32
C LYS A 336 -20.45 -0.16 7.42
N PHE A 337 -19.25 -0.55 7.00
CA PHE A 337 -19.02 -1.80 6.28
C PHE A 337 -18.52 -2.86 7.26
N TYR A 338 -19.01 -4.08 7.14
CA TYR A 338 -18.69 -5.23 8.00
C TYR A 338 -18.92 -6.56 7.27
N GLY A 339 -18.55 -7.67 7.89
CA GLY A 339 -18.69 -9.02 7.32
C GLY A 339 -17.34 -9.60 6.90
N LYS A 340 -17.27 -10.94 6.82
CA LYS A 340 -16.06 -11.65 6.41
C LYS A 340 -16.03 -11.75 4.88
N GLY A 341 -14.93 -11.32 4.29
CA GLY A 341 -14.59 -11.55 2.88
C GLY A 341 -13.82 -12.85 2.69
#